data_AF-A0A2H0DMX8-F1
#
_entry.id   AF-A0A2H0DMX8-F1
#
_cell.length_a   1.000
_cell.length_b   1.000
_cell.length_c   1.000
_cell.angle_alpha   90.00
_cell.angle_beta   90.00
_cell.angle_gamma   90.00
#
_symmetry.space_group_name_H-M   'P 1'
#
loop_
_entity.id
_entity.type
_entity.pdbx_description
1 polymer ?
#
loop_
_entity_poly.entity_id
_entity_poly.type
_entity_poly.pdbx_seq_one_letter_code
_entity_poly.pdbx_strand_id
1 'polypeptide(L)'
;MLRLILPALLLPALAFSQTRRARMLDTFDAETFGAQQEDGRTIVLQFHSSNCELCVAQERLLGEFARETDPTTPSFFQADMGSQGNLATLYGAKPSSLLVFRGKMLVGQETGLTRREAILELITKSVMRSRGLPRPRPKRDFKPKR
;
A
#
# COMPACT_ATOMS: atom_id res chain seq x y z
N MET A 1 -39.98 30.45 45.64
CA MET A 1 -39.60 30.74 44.24
C MET A 1 -38.20 30.20 44.00
N LEU A 2 -38.10 29.05 43.33
CA LEU A 2 -36.88 28.25 43.23
C LEU A 2 -36.02 28.75 42.06
N ARG A 3 -34.81 29.25 42.35
CA ARG A 3 -33.80 29.65 41.34
C ARG A 3 -32.90 28.46 41.00
N LEU A 4 -32.90 28.12 39.71
CA LEU A 4 -31.80 27.65 38.84
C LEU A 4 -30.50 27.16 39.49
N ILE A 5 -30.00 25.99 39.06
CA ILE A 5 -28.67 25.85 38.42
C ILE A 5 -28.72 24.72 37.37
N LEU A 6 -28.52 25.07 36.09
CA LEU A 6 -28.28 24.16 34.96
C LEU A 6 -26.76 23.94 34.84
N PRO A 7 -26.20 22.73 34.73
CA PRO A 7 -24.79 22.56 34.43
C PRO A 7 -24.58 22.61 32.91
N ALA A 8 -23.85 23.62 32.44
CA ALA A 8 -23.37 23.70 31.07
C ALA A 8 -22.20 22.72 30.88
N LEU A 9 -22.47 21.57 30.25
CA LEU A 9 -21.45 20.59 29.86
C LEU A 9 -20.85 21.02 28.51
N LEU A 10 -19.72 21.74 28.53
CA LEU A 10 -18.92 22.01 27.33
C LEU A 10 -18.04 20.79 27.01
N LEU A 11 -18.41 20.04 25.97
CA LEU A 11 -17.56 19.03 25.34
C LEU A 11 -16.68 19.70 24.26
N PRO A 12 -15.35 19.72 24.39
CA PRO A 12 -14.48 20.18 23.31
C PRO A 12 -14.39 19.08 22.24
N ALA A 13 -14.97 19.34 21.07
CA ALA A 13 -14.76 18.52 19.88
C ALA A 13 -13.32 18.73 19.37
N LEU A 14 -12.41 17.83 19.75
CA LEU A 14 -11.08 17.74 19.16
C LEU A 14 -11.22 17.27 17.71
N ALA A 15 -11.33 18.23 16.79
CA ALA A 15 -11.19 17.98 15.36
C ALA A 15 -9.72 17.60 15.08
N PHE A 16 -9.45 16.30 14.93
CA PHE A 16 -8.20 15.80 14.38
C PHE A 16 -8.05 16.32 12.95
N SER A 17 -7.34 17.44 12.80
CA SER A 17 -6.89 17.92 11.50
C SER A 17 -5.85 16.93 11.00
N GLN A 18 -6.23 16.08 10.04
CA GLN A 18 -5.28 15.24 9.33
C GLN A 18 -4.39 16.16 8.49
N THR A 19 -3.26 16.57 9.06
CA THR A 19 -2.15 17.14 8.27
C THR A 19 -1.76 16.09 7.24
N ARG A 20 -2.20 16.30 5.99
CA ARG A 20 -1.73 15.54 4.84
C ARG A 20 -0.25 15.87 4.69
N ARG A 21 0.62 15.07 5.32
CA ARG A 21 2.04 15.05 4.96
C ARG A 21 2.09 14.81 3.47
N ALA A 22 2.97 15.56 2.80
CA ALA A 22 3.41 15.22 1.45
C ALA A 22 3.69 13.71 1.44
N ARG A 23 2.88 12.96 0.69
CA ARG A 23 2.90 11.51 0.73
C ARG A 23 4.19 11.03 0.05
N MET A 24 5.26 10.96 0.84
CA MET A 24 6.38 10.08 0.55
C MET A 24 5.87 8.65 0.57
N LEU A 25 6.61 7.72 -0.03
CA LEU A 25 6.26 6.31 0.04
C LEU A 25 6.15 5.90 1.51
N ASP A 26 5.09 5.18 1.84
CA ASP A 26 4.92 4.65 3.18
C ASP A 26 5.99 3.57 3.38
N THR A 27 6.79 3.63 4.45
CA THR A 27 7.72 2.53 4.75
C THR A 27 6.91 1.25 4.95
N PHE A 28 7.43 0.12 4.48
CA PHE A 28 6.76 -1.16 4.64
C PHE A 28 6.53 -1.45 6.12
N ASP A 29 5.25 -1.57 6.47
CA ASP A 29 4.76 -2.01 7.76
C ASP A 29 3.77 -3.16 7.52
N ALA A 30 4.00 -4.31 8.15
CA ALA A 30 3.25 -5.52 7.85
C ALA A 30 1.77 -5.40 8.23
N GLU A 31 1.46 -4.66 9.31
CA GLU A 31 0.09 -4.46 9.78
C GLU A 31 -0.69 -3.58 8.80
N THR A 32 -0.16 -2.41 8.45
CA THR A 32 -0.77 -1.47 7.51
C THR A 32 -0.89 -2.06 6.11
N PHE A 33 0.16 -2.74 5.65
CA PHE A 33 0.14 -3.45 4.37
C PHE A 33 -0.95 -4.52 4.36
N GLY A 34 -1.01 -5.36 5.40
CA GLY A 34 -2.01 -6.40 5.56
C GLY A 34 -3.44 -5.85 5.58
N ALA A 35 -3.70 -4.80 6.35
CA ALA A 35 -5.02 -4.15 6.41
C ALA A 35 -5.46 -3.66 5.02
N GLN A 36 -4.57 -3.02 4.27
CA GLN A 36 -4.89 -2.57 2.91
C GLN A 36 -5.08 -3.73 1.92
N GLN A 37 -4.40 -4.86 2.13
CA GLN A 37 -4.65 -6.07 1.37
C GLN A 37 -6.04 -6.66 1.64
N GLU A 38 -6.50 -6.66 2.89
CA GLU A 38 -7.85 -7.12 3.24
C GLU A 38 -8.94 -6.21 2.65
N ASP A 39 -8.70 -4.89 2.62
CA ASP A 39 -9.57 -3.91 1.96
C ASP A 39 -9.64 -4.09 0.43
N GLY A 40 -8.81 -4.97 -0.15
CA GLY A 40 -8.77 -5.22 -1.59
C GLY A 40 -8.15 -4.09 -2.40
N ARG A 41 -7.37 -3.20 -1.76
CA ARG A 41 -6.71 -2.07 -2.42
C ARG A 41 -5.67 -2.55 -3.43
N THR A 42 -5.40 -1.69 -4.41
CA THR A 42 -4.21 -1.85 -5.26
C THR A 42 -3.01 -1.30 -4.51
N ILE A 43 -1.96 -2.09 -4.39
CA ILE A 43 -0.76 -1.73 -3.64
C ILE A 43 0.45 -1.91 -4.55
N VAL A 44 1.34 -0.94 -4.59
CA VAL A 44 2.65 -1.06 -5.24
C VAL A 44 3.71 -1.09 -4.16
N LEU A 45 4.47 -2.18 -4.08
CA LEU A 45 5.60 -2.35 -3.16
C LEU A 45 6.90 -2.24 -3.95
N GLN A 46 7.70 -1.23 -3.64
CA GLN A 46 9.05 -1.07 -4.16
C GLN A 46 10.06 -1.71 -3.22
N PHE A 47 11.03 -2.46 -3.76
CA PHE A 47 12.22 -2.88 -3.02
C PHE A 47 13.39 -1.94 -3.30
N HIS A 48 13.87 -1.30 -2.24
CA HIS A 48 15.00 -0.36 -2.26
C HIS A 48 16.24 -0.99 -1.60
N SER A 49 17.41 -0.52 -2.03
CA SER A 49 18.70 -0.77 -1.38
C SER A 49 19.51 0.53 -1.37
N SER A 50 20.28 0.78 -0.31
CA SER A 50 21.00 2.04 -0.08
C SER A 50 21.98 2.45 -1.18
N ASN A 51 22.44 1.51 -2.00
CA ASN A 51 23.33 1.77 -3.14
C ASN A 51 22.63 1.41 -4.46
N CYS A 52 21.57 2.16 -4.81
CA CYS A 52 20.75 1.89 -5.99
C CYS A 52 20.21 3.17 -6.62
N GLU A 53 20.87 3.66 -7.67
CA GLU A 53 20.44 4.87 -8.40
C GLU A 53 19.04 4.70 -9.04
N LEU A 54 18.74 3.51 -9.56
CA LEU A 54 17.42 3.20 -10.13
C LEU A 54 16.31 3.30 -9.08
N CYS A 55 16.60 2.96 -7.83
CA CYS A 55 15.65 3.00 -6.74
C CYS A 55 15.28 4.46 -6.41
N VAL A 56 16.27 5.36 -6.37
CA VAL A 56 16.04 6.80 -6.16
C VAL A 56 15.18 7.41 -7.27
N ALA A 57 15.44 7.04 -8.53
CA ALA A 57 14.63 7.50 -9.67
C ALA A 57 13.17 7.01 -9.58
N GLN A 58 12.98 5.75 -9.17
CA GLN A 58 11.66 5.18 -8.90
C GLN A 58 10.94 5.91 -7.78
N GLU A 59 11.60 6.13 -6.64
CA GLU A 59 11.01 6.75 -5.45
C GLU A 59 10.43 8.13 -5.74
N ARG A 60 11.16 8.92 -6.53
CA ARG A 60 10.68 10.22 -6.98
C ARG A 60 9.36 10.09 -7.75
N LEU A 61 9.30 9.21 -8.74
CA LEU A 61 8.09 9.00 -9.55
C LEU A 61 6.94 8.44 -8.73
N LEU A 62 7.20 7.45 -7.88
CA LEU A 62 6.18 6.86 -7.01
C LEU A 62 5.65 7.87 -5.99
N GLY A 63 6.51 8.75 -5.46
CA GLY A 63 6.12 9.84 -4.58
C GLY A 63 5.32 10.94 -5.29
N GLU A 64 5.52 11.13 -6.59
CA GLU A 64 4.66 11.99 -7.42
C GLU A 64 3.27 11.34 -7.60
N PHE A 65 3.19 10.04 -7.91
CA PHE A 65 1.92 9.31 -8.00
C PHE A 65 1.15 9.31 -6.68
N ALA A 66 1.84 9.11 -5.55
CA ALA A 66 1.22 9.06 -4.22
C ALA A 66 0.55 10.38 -3.79
N ARG A 67 0.87 11.50 -4.46
CA ARG A 67 0.25 12.81 -4.22
C ARG A 67 -0.99 13.06 -5.06
N GLU A 68 -1.26 12.21 -6.05
CA GLU A 68 -2.49 12.28 -6.82
C GLU A 68 -3.70 12.04 -5.90
N THR A 69 -4.79 12.76 -6.14
CA THR A 69 -5.99 12.71 -5.29
C THR A 69 -7.06 11.76 -5.79
N ASP A 70 -6.73 10.95 -6.80
CA ASP A 70 -7.65 9.97 -7.38
C ASP A 70 -7.87 8.80 -6.41
N PRO A 71 -9.14 8.44 -6.10
CA PRO A 71 -9.43 7.31 -5.21
C PRO A 71 -8.93 5.95 -5.73
N THR A 72 -8.59 5.86 -7.02
CA THR A 72 -8.03 4.66 -7.67
C THR A 72 -6.50 4.64 -7.66
N THR A 73 -5.85 5.71 -7.22
CA THR A 73 -4.40 5.75 -7.03
C THR A 73 -3.99 4.64 -6.06
N PRO A 74 -3.02 3.77 -6.43
CA PRO A 74 -2.53 2.72 -5.55
C PRO A 74 -1.95 3.30 -4.27
N SER A 75 -1.95 2.49 -3.22
CA SER A 75 -1.05 2.74 -2.09
C SER A 75 0.37 2.36 -2.48
N PHE A 76 1.34 3.18 -2.13
CA PHE A 76 2.74 2.94 -2.45
C PHE A 76 3.53 2.70 -1.18
N PHE A 77 4.22 1.56 -1.12
CA PHE A 77 5.10 1.20 -0.02
C PHE A 77 6.54 1.01 -0.49
N GLN A 78 7.49 1.28 0.41
CA GLN A 78 8.90 1.02 0.21
C GLN A 78 9.39 -0.01 1.23
N ALA A 79 9.90 -1.15 0.76
CA ALA A 79 10.62 -2.13 1.56
C ALA A 79 12.14 -1.96 1.35
N ASP A 80 12.87 -1.80 2.45
CA ASP A 80 14.32 -1.85 2.48
C ASP A 80 14.79 -3.31 2.47
N MET A 81 15.64 -3.67 1.51
CA MET A 81 16.10 -5.06 1.38
C MET A 81 16.98 -5.53 2.54
N GLY A 82 17.65 -4.61 3.26
CA GLY A 82 18.46 -4.96 4.41
C GLY A 82 17.63 -5.46 5.59
N SER A 83 16.50 -4.80 5.86
CA SER A 83 15.61 -5.11 6.98
C SER A 83 14.42 -6.01 6.60
N GLN A 84 14.03 -6.05 5.31
CA GLN A 84 12.96 -6.91 4.79
C GLN A 84 13.49 -8.02 3.85
N GLY A 85 14.68 -8.56 4.10
CA GLY A 85 15.30 -9.60 3.25
C GLY A 85 14.45 -10.87 3.08
N ASN A 86 13.72 -11.31 4.12
CA ASN A 86 12.80 -12.45 4.02
C ASN A 86 11.64 -12.17 3.06
N LEU A 87 11.11 -10.94 3.06
CA LEU A 87 10.05 -10.51 2.16
C LEU A 87 10.56 -10.45 0.72
N ALA A 88 11.77 -9.93 0.51
CA ALA A 88 12.42 -9.91 -0.79
C ALA A 88 12.62 -11.34 -1.32
N THR A 89 13.06 -12.26 -0.47
CA THR A 89 13.24 -13.68 -0.80
C THR A 89 11.92 -14.35 -1.19
N LEU A 90 10.86 -14.10 -0.42
CA LEU A 90 9.52 -14.66 -0.68
C LEU A 90 9.01 -14.32 -2.09
N TYR A 91 9.29 -13.12 -2.57
CA TYR A 91 8.85 -12.64 -3.88
C TYR A 91 9.94 -12.68 -4.96
N GLY A 92 11.12 -13.24 -4.66
CA GLY A 92 12.26 -13.21 -5.58
C GLY A 92 12.65 -11.80 -6.03
N ALA A 93 12.41 -10.79 -5.18
CA ALA A 93 12.61 -9.39 -5.49
C ALA A 93 14.10 -9.01 -5.44
N LYS A 94 14.48 -8.10 -6.33
CA LYS A 94 15.82 -7.50 -6.44
C LYS A 94 15.71 -6.00 -6.11
N PRO A 95 16.84 -5.29 -5.92
CA PRO A 95 16.80 -3.83 -5.85
C PRO A 95 16.09 -3.28 -7.08
N SER A 96 15.24 -2.26 -6.90
CA SER A 96 14.39 -1.64 -7.92
C SER A 96 13.24 -2.51 -8.46
N SER A 97 12.92 -3.63 -7.79
CA SER A 97 11.70 -4.38 -8.09
C SER A 97 10.46 -3.61 -7.64
N LEU A 98 9.45 -3.59 -8.49
CA LEU A 98 8.09 -3.11 -8.22
C LEU A 98 7.14 -4.31 -8.26
N LEU A 99 6.49 -4.59 -7.13
CA LEU A 99 5.42 -5.57 -7.04
C LEU A 99 4.08 -4.85 -7.04
N VAL A 100 3.15 -5.28 -7.89
CA VAL A 100 1.78 -4.78 -7.93
C VAL A 100 0.87 -5.84 -7.34
N PHE A 101 0.20 -5.49 -6.25
CA PHE A 101 -0.79 -6.30 -5.59
C PHE A 101 -2.20 -5.78 -5.83
N ARG A 102 -3.17 -6.70 -5.81
CA ARG A 102 -4.58 -6.39 -5.65
C ARG A 102 -5.14 -7.23 -4.52
N GLY A 103 -5.40 -6.57 -3.39
CA GLY A 103 -5.56 -7.27 -2.13
C GLY A 103 -4.34 -8.14 -1.84
N LYS A 104 -4.57 -9.40 -1.46
CA LYS A 104 -3.49 -10.39 -1.21
C LYS A 104 -2.83 -10.97 -2.46
N MET A 105 -3.38 -10.73 -3.65
CA MET A 105 -2.85 -11.33 -4.88
C MET A 105 -1.74 -10.47 -5.47
N LEU A 106 -0.57 -11.07 -5.70
CA LEU A 106 0.45 -10.48 -6.57
C LEU A 106 -0.02 -10.59 -8.02
N VAL A 107 -0.17 -9.45 -8.70
CA VAL A 107 -0.73 -9.35 -10.06
C VAL A 107 0.25 -8.74 -11.07
N GLY A 108 1.40 -8.26 -10.61
CA GLY A 108 2.48 -7.74 -11.44
C GLY A 108 3.79 -7.69 -10.71
N GLN A 109 4.88 -7.88 -11.44
CA GLN A 109 6.24 -7.74 -10.93
C GLN A 109 7.14 -7.32 -12.09
N GLU A 110 7.88 -6.24 -11.91
CA GLU A 110 8.94 -5.82 -12.84
C GLU A 110 10.11 -5.24 -12.06
N THR A 111 11.28 -5.15 -12.69
CA THR A 111 12.49 -4.60 -12.06
C THR A 111 13.13 -3.54 -12.95
N GLY A 112 13.62 -2.47 -12.34
CA GLY A 112 14.38 -1.42 -13.04
C GLY A 112 13.54 -0.45 -13.87
N LEU A 113 12.22 -0.41 -13.69
CA LEU A 113 11.38 0.59 -14.37
C LEU A 113 11.64 1.99 -13.81
N THR A 114 12.12 2.91 -14.62
CA THR A 114 12.42 4.31 -14.22
C THR A 114 11.69 5.36 -15.05
N ARG A 115 10.75 4.94 -15.91
CA ARG A 115 9.92 5.84 -16.72
C ARG A 115 8.49 5.83 -16.22
N ARG A 116 7.89 7.01 -16.10
CA ARG A 116 6.51 7.21 -15.63
C ARG A 116 5.51 6.33 -16.39
N GLU A 117 5.60 6.33 -17.72
CA GLU A 117 4.67 5.61 -18.59
C GLU A 117 4.81 4.09 -18.41
N ALA A 118 6.03 3.59 -18.22
CA ALA A 118 6.28 2.16 -18.02
C ALA A 118 5.72 1.68 -16.67
N ILE A 119 5.84 2.48 -15.62
CA ILE A 119 5.27 2.15 -14.30
C ILE A 119 3.73 2.17 -14.36
N LEU A 120 3.14 3.18 -15.01
CA LEU A 120 1.70 3.24 -15.21
C LEU A 120 1.17 2.08 -16.06
N GLU A 121 1.91 1.69 -17.11
CA GLU A 121 1.58 0.54 -17.95
C GLU A 121 1.61 -0.75 -17.13
N LEU A 122 2.65 -0.97 -16.31
CA LEU A 122 2.71 -2.11 -15.39
C LEU A 122 1.48 -2.18 -14.51
N ILE A 123 1.18 -1.10 -13.78
CA ILE A 123 0.05 -1.04 -12.83
C ILE A 123 -1.26 -1.33 -13.57
N THR A 124 -1.51 -0.62 -14.66
CA THR A 124 -2.76 -0.73 -15.42
C THR A 124 -2.95 -2.13 -15.99
N LYS A 125 -1.92 -2.67 -16.66
CA LYS A 125 -1.96 -4.01 -17.26
C LYS A 125 -2.17 -5.10 -16.22
N SER A 126 -1.49 -5.01 -15.08
CA SER A 126 -1.63 -5.95 -13.97
C SER A 126 -3.02 -5.92 -13.36
N VAL A 127 -3.56 -4.74 -13.07
CA VAL A 127 -4.91 -4.60 -12.49
C VAL A 127 -5.99 -5.03 -13.49
N MET A 128 -5.86 -4.70 -14.78
CA MET A 128 -6.82 -5.12 -15.81
C MET A 128 -6.86 -6.64 -15.94
N ARG A 129 -5.70 -7.29 -16.06
CA ARG A 129 -5.60 -8.76 -16.14
C ARG A 129 -6.20 -9.46 -14.92
N SER A 130 -6.11 -8.84 -13.75
CA SER A 130 -6.67 -9.41 -12.53
C SER A 130 -8.18 -9.25 -12.38
N ARG A 131 -8.85 -8.39 -13.17
CA ARG A 131 -10.33 -8.19 -13.09
C ARG A 131 -11.11 -9.44 -13.49
N GLY A 132 -10.53 -10.34 -14.27
CA GLY A 132 -11.13 -11.62 -14.66
C GLY A 132 -10.69 -12.82 -13.82
N LEU A 133 -9.79 -12.66 -12.85
CA LEU A 133 -9.30 -13.77 -12.04
C LEU A 133 -10.27 -14.06 -10.87
N PRO A 134 -10.60 -15.34 -10.59
CA PRO A 134 -11.39 -15.70 -9.42
C PRO A 134 -10.70 -15.21 -8.14
N ARG A 135 -11.46 -14.62 -7.21
CA ARG A 135 -10.92 -14.28 -5.89
C ARG A 135 -10.44 -15.56 -5.20
N PRO A 136 -9.29 -15.54 -4.49
CA PRO A 136 -8.84 -16.70 -3.72
C PRO A 136 -9.95 -17.08 -2.72
N ARG A 137 -10.41 -18.33 -2.76
CA ARG A 137 -11.39 -18.79 -1.76
C ARG A 137 -10.71 -18.78 -0.38
N PRO A 138 -11.39 -18.29 0.67
CA PRO A 138 -10.89 -18.45 2.03
C PRO A 138 -10.66 -19.95 2.29
N LYS A 139 -9.55 -20.30 2.96
CA LYS A 139 -9.30 -21.68 3.39
C LYS A 139 -10.48 -22.08 4.28
N ARG A 140 -11.20 -23.13 3.89
CA ARG A 140 -12.27 -23.70 4.69
C ARG A 140 -11.64 -24.39 5.89
N ASP A 141 -12.07 -24.04 7.09
CA ASP A 141 -11.62 -24.72 8.30
C ASP A 141 -11.97 -26.22 8.20
N PHE A 142 -10.97 -27.06 8.45
CA PHE A 142 -11.19 -28.49 8.54
C PHE A 142 -11.98 -28.79 9.82
N LYS A 143 -13.24 -29.19 9.67
CA LYS A 143 -14.04 -29.75 10.77
C LYS A 143 -13.93 -31.28 10.71
N PRO A 144 -13.32 -31.94 11.71
CA PRO A 144 -13.34 -33.40 11.77
C PRO A 144 -14.79 -33.90 11.86
N LYS A 145 -15.11 -34.97 11.13
CA LYS A 145 -16.41 -35.65 11.27
C LYS A 145 -16.46 -36.29 12.66
N ARG A 146 -17.52 -36.00 13.42
CA ARG A 146 -17.84 -36.69 14.68
C ARG A 146 -18.36 -38.09 14.40
#